data_AF-A0A945H6V8-F1
#
_entry.id   AF-A0A945H6V8-F1
#
_cell.length_a   1.000
_cell.length_b   1.000
_cell.length_c   1.000
_cell.angle_alpha   90.00
_cell.angle_beta   90.00
_cell.angle_gamma   90.00
#
_symmetry.space_group_name_H-M   'P 1'
#
loop_
_entity.id
_entity.type
_entity.pdbx_description
1 polymer ?
#
loop_
_entity_poly.entity_id
_entity_poly.type
_entity_poly.pdbx_seq_one_letter_code
_entity_poly.pdbx_strand_id
1 'polypeptide(L)'
;MNKILRVVTVLPGILFVVIGVGWVVDPASAATGVGMPLLEGVGRSTQIGDLGSFFLTMGLLILVGVTTLERVWFYPPMMLLGLAAIFRIVSWLVHGAALAGSMIAVEVIVTALLYVSTIRLCEKRSE
;
A
#
# COMPACT_ATOMS: atom_id res chain seq x y z
N MET A 1 -22.50 7.96 7.22
CA MET A 1 -21.06 8.28 7.34
C MET A 1 -20.17 7.03 7.23
N ASN A 2 -20.34 6.00 8.07
CA ASN A 2 -19.47 4.81 8.03
C ASN A 2 -19.52 4.00 6.71
N LYS A 3 -20.65 4.00 5.97
CA LYS A 3 -20.73 3.34 4.65
C LYS A 3 -19.81 3.98 3.62
N ILE A 4 -19.77 5.31 3.52
CA ILE A 4 -18.91 6.02 2.58
C ILE A 4 -17.44 5.78 2.94
N LEU A 5 -17.09 5.94 4.22
CA LEU A 5 -15.74 5.66 4.69
C LEU A 5 -15.34 4.22 4.36
N ARG A 6 -16.22 3.24 4.63
CA ARG A 6 -15.98 1.84 4.29
C ARG A 6 -15.68 1.64 2.81
N VAL A 7 -16.48 2.24 1.92
CA VAL A 7 -16.26 2.17 0.46
C VAL A 7 -14.90 2.77 0.10
N VAL A 8 -14.62 3.98 0.58
CA VAL A 8 -13.35 4.67 0.28
C VAL A 8 -12.14 3.89 0.82
N THR A 9 -12.25 3.21 1.95
CA THR A 9 -11.19 2.36 2.51
C THR A 9 -10.99 1.05 1.74
N VAL A 10 -12.04 0.50 1.12
CA VAL A 10 -11.94 -0.71 0.28
C VAL A 10 -11.19 -0.44 -1.03
N LEU A 11 -11.36 0.75 -1.62
CA LEU A 11 -10.73 1.12 -2.90
C LEU A 11 -9.21 0.90 -2.93
N PRO A 12 -8.39 1.44 -1.98
CA PRO A 12 -6.96 1.17 -1.97
C PRO A 12 -6.64 -0.30 -1.72
N GLY A 13 -7.47 -1.01 -0.94
CA GLY A 13 -7.33 -2.46 -0.74
C GLY A 13 -7.43 -3.23 -2.06
N ILE A 14 -8.46 -2.97 -2.86
CA ILE A 14 -8.63 -3.57 -4.18
C ILE A 14 -7.48 -3.17 -5.12
N LEU A 15 -7.14 -1.88 -5.16
CA LEU A 15 -6.07 -1.38 -6.02
C LEU A 15 -4.73 -2.07 -5.72
N PHE A 16 -4.37 -2.22 -4.45
CA PHE A 16 -3.12 -2.89 -4.06
C PHE A 16 -3.15 -4.39 -4.37
N VAL A 17 -4.29 -5.07 -4.24
CA VAL A 17 -4.41 -6.47 -4.71
C VAL A 17 -4.17 -6.55 -6.23
N VAL A 18 -4.78 -5.66 -7.01
CA VAL A 18 -4.60 -5.63 -8.48
C VAL A 18 -3.14 -5.39 -8.84
N ILE A 19 -2.47 -4.42 -8.19
CA ILE A 19 -1.05 -4.15 -8.42
C ILE A 19 -0.19 -5.36 -8.01
N GLY A 20 -0.45 -5.94 -6.84
CA GLY A 20 0.29 -7.10 -6.33
C GLY A 20 0.17 -8.34 -7.23
N VAL A 21 -1.02 -8.62 -7.75
CA VAL A 21 -1.24 -9.66 -8.77
C VAL A 21 -0.56 -9.27 -10.09
N GLY A 22 -0.62 -7.99 -10.47
CA GLY A 22 0.05 -7.44 -11.65
C GLY A 22 1.54 -7.72 -11.65
N TRP A 23 2.23 -7.62 -10.52
CA TRP A 23 3.64 -7.98 -10.39
C TRP A 23 3.95 -9.44 -10.77
N VAL A 24 3.00 -10.36 -10.60
CA VAL A 24 3.18 -11.78 -10.96
C VAL A 24 2.78 -12.05 -12.41
N VAL A 25 1.72 -11.39 -12.89
CA VAL A 25 1.10 -11.67 -14.20
C VAL A 25 1.72 -10.84 -15.33
N ASP A 26 1.93 -9.55 -15.10
CA ASP A 26 2.55 -8.60 -16.03
C ASP A 26 3.46 -7.61 -15.28
N PRO A 27 4.66 -8.06 -14.87
CA PRO A 27 5.59 -7.25 -14.10
C PRO A 27 6.10 -6.01 -14.85
N ALA A 28 6.09 -6.01 -16.19
CA ALA A 28 6.53 -4.87 -16.98
C ALA A 28 5.57 -3.69 -16.85
N SER A 29 4.27 -3.96 -16.97
CA SER A 29 3.23 -2.95 -16.76
C SER A 29 3.17 -2.51 -15.30
N ALA A 30 3.31 -3.45 -14.34
CA ALA A 30 3.32 -3.13 -12.92
C ALA A 30 4.49 -2.19 -12.53
N ALA A 31 5.71 -2.49 -13.01
CA ALA A 31 6.89 -1.65 -12.78
C ALA A 31 6.69 -0.24 -13.35
N THR A 32 6.22 -0.15 -14.58
CA THR A 32 5.93 1.14 -15.25
C THR A 32 4.89 1.95 -14.47
N GLY A 33 3.84 1.30 -13.95
CA GLY A 33 2.80 1.93 -13.15
C GLY A 33 3.30 2.56 -11.83
N VAL A 34 4.46 2.12 -11.34
CA VAL A 34 5.13 2.71 -10.17
C VAL A 34 6.38 3.51 -10.54
N GLY A 35 6.57 3.85 -11.81
CA GLY A 35 7.67 4.70 -12.28
C GLY A 35 9.04 4.03 -12.25
N MET A 36 9.08 2.70 -12.31
CA MET A 36 10.33 1.93 -12.30
C MET A 36 10.49 1.16 -13.62
N PRO A 37 11.73 1.01 -14.12
CA PRO A 37 11.98 0.00 -15.14
C PRO A 37 11.83 -1.40 -14.54
N LEU A 38 11.44 -2.37 -15.37
CA LEU A 38 11.54 -3.77 -14.98
C LEU A 38 13.02 -4.18 -15.01
N LEU A 39 13.53 -4.64 -13.88
CA LEU A 39 14.92 -5.07 -13.75
C LEU A 39 15.17 -6.40 -14.49
N GLU A 40 16.44 -6.79 -14.57
CA GLU A 40 16.89 -8.05 -15.17
C GLU A 40 17.53 -9.00 -14.15
N GLY A 41 17.67 -10.27 -14.53
CA GLY A 41 18.30 -11.31 -13.71
C GLY A 41 17.68 -11.41 -12.31
N VAL A 42 18.53 -11.47 -11.29
CA VAL A 42 18.10 -11.52 -9.88
C VAL A 42 17.34 -10.26 -9.47
N GLY A 43 17.68 -9.09 -10.04
CA GLY A 43 16.97 -7.85 -9.77
C GLY A 43 15.49 -7.95 -10.15
N ARG A 44 15.15 -8.62 -11.25
CA ARG A 44 13.76 -8.91 -11.63
C ARG A 44 13.06 -9.76 -10.58
N SER A 45 13.72 -10.82 -10.12
CA SER A 45 13.18 -11.73 -9.11
C SER A 45 12.91 -11.01 -7.79
N THR A 46 13.86 -10.20 -7.33
CA THR A 46 13.71 -9.37 -6.12
C THR A 46 12.59 -8.36 -6.28
N GLN A 47 12.54 -7.65 -7.43
CA GLN A 47 11.51 -6.64 -7.68
C GLN A 47 10.10 -7.24 -7.67
N ILE A 48 9.90 -8.38 -8.35
CA ILE A 48 8.60 -9.09 -8.38
C ILE A 48 8.23 -9.63 -7.01
N GLY A 49 9.17 -10.30 -6.33
CA GLY A 49 8.94 -10.89 -5.01
C GLY A 49 8.61 -9.83 -3.97
N ASP A 50 9.42 -8.79 -3.87
CA ASP A 50 9.30 -7.77 -2.83
C ASP A 50 8.10 -6.87 -3.09
N LEU A 51 7.96 -6.30 -4.29
CA LEU A 51 6.84 -5.39 -4.58
C LEU A 51 5.51 -6.13 -4.74
N GLY A 52 5.53 -7.33 -5.35
CA GLY A 52 4.34 -8.17 -5.44
C GLY A 52 3.81 -8.55 -4.06
N SER A 53 4.67 -9.08 -3.18
CA SER A 53 4.27 -9.43 -1.81
C SER A 53 3.87 -8.20 -0.98
N PHE A 54 4.55 -7.07 -1.13
CA PHE A 54 4.23 -5.81 -0.48
C PHE A 54 2.81 -5.35 -0.81
N PHE A 55 2.50 -5.14 -2.09
CA PHE A 55 1.19 -4.66 -2.51
C PHE A 55 0.08 -5.68 -2.23
N LEU A 56 0.33 -6.96 -2.54
CA LEU A 56 -0.69 -7.99 -2.33
C LEU A 56 -1.04 -8.15 -0.86
N THR A 57 -0.04 -8.21 0.02
CA THR A 57 -0.26 -8.33 1.46
C THR A 57 -0.99 -7.11 2.00
N MET A 58 -0.56 -5.89 1.66
CA MET A 58 -1.26 -4.68 2.09
C MET A 58 -2.72 -4.67 1.65
N GLY A 59 -2.98 -4.99 0.38
CA GLY A 59 -4.33 -5.04 -0.16
C GLY A 59 -5.21 -6.03 0.58
N LEU A 60 -4.74 -7.26 0.78
CA LEU A 60 -5.47 -8.30 1.50
C LEU A 60 -5.75 -7.90 2.95
N LEU A 61 -4.75 -7.35 3.66
CA LEU A 61 -4.91 -6.94 5.05
C LEU A 61 -5.90 -5.77 5.21
N ILE A 62 -5.91 -4.80 4.28
CA ILE A 62 -6.93 -3.74 4.27
C ILE A 62 -8.33 -4.35 4.08
N LEU A 63 -8.50 -5.28 3.14
CA LEU A 63 -9.79 -5.92 2.88
C LEU A 63 -10.26 -6.77 4.08
N VAL A 64 -9.35 -7.51 4.72
CA VAL A 64 -9.63 -8.24 5.96
C VAL A 64 -10.00 -7.27 7.08
N GLY A 65 -9.28 -6.17 7.24
CA GLY A 65 -9.60 -5.14 8.24
C GLY A 65 -10.99 -4.53 8.04
N VAL A 66 -11.37 -4.24 6.80
CA VAL A 66 -12.69 -3.66 6.50
C VAL A 66 -13.84 -4.67 6.63
N THR A 67 -13.58 -5.96 6.39
CA THR A 67 -14.59 -7.02 6.52
C THR A 67 -14.79 -7.42 7.98
N THR A 68 -13.71 -7.60 8.73
CA THR A 68 -13.72 -8.02 10.14
C THR A 68 -13.97 -6.86 11.11
N LEU A 69 -13.67 -5.62 10.71
CA LEU A 69 -13.68 -4.44 11.57
C LEU A 69 -12.71 -4.55 12.77
N GLU A 70 -11.64 -5.33 12.63
CA GLU A 70 -10.57 -5.45 13.63
C GLU A 70 -9.41 -4.50 13.30
N ARG A 71 -9.07 -3.62 14.25
CA ARG A 71 -8.04 -2.58 14.07
C ARG A 71 -6.67 -3.15 13.72
N VAL A 72 -6.34 -4.34 14.26
CA VAL A 72 -5.03 -4.96 14.13
C VAL A 72 -4.60 -5.18 12.67
N TRP A 73 -5.55 -5.44 11.77
CA TRP A 73 -5.27 -5.68 10.35
C TRP A 73 -4.85 -4.42 9.58
N PHE A 74 -5.17 -3.24 10.09
CA PHE A 74 -4.78 -1.97 9.46
C PHE A 74 -3.36 -1.53 9.82
N TYR A 75 -2.78 -2.03 10.91
CA TYR A 75 -1.44 -1.59 11.33
C TYR A 75 -0.34 -1.95 10.34
N PRO A 76 -0.23 -3.19 9.81
CA PRO A 76 0.85 -3.51 8.89
C PRO A 76 0.81 -2.69 7.59
N PRO A 77 -0.34 -2.49 6.91
CA PRO A 77 -0.42 -1.61 5.75
C PRO A 77 -0.04 -0.15 6.06
N MET A 78 -0.46 0.39 7.22
CA MET A 78 -0.06 1.74 7.65
C MET A 78 1.44 1.85 7.89
N MET A 79 2.05 0.85 8.54
CA MET A 79 3.49 0.82 8.77
C MET A 79 4.27 0.75 7.45
N LEU A 80 3.84 -0.12 6.54
CA LEU A 80 4.48 -0.29 5.23
C LEU A 80 4.41 0.99 4.39
N LEU A 81 3.25 1.63 4.27
CA LEU A 81 3.09 2.89 3.54
C LEU A 81 3.85 4.04 4.22
N GLY A 82 3.73 4.18 5.54
CA GLY A 82 4.42 5.23 6.29
C GLY A 82 5.94 5.12 6.19
N LEU A 83 6.49 3.91 6.35
CA LEU A 83 7.92 3.65 6.19
C LEU A 83 8.37 3.87 4.74
N ALA A 84 7.57 3.45 3.76
CA ALA A 84 7.90 3.66 2.35
C ALA A 84 7.97 5.16 1.99
N ALA A 85 7.08 6.00 2.55
CA ALA A 85 7.14 7.45 2.39
C ALA A 85 8.41 8.03 3.01
N ILE A 86 8.74 7.62 4.25
CA ILE A 86 9.97 8.04 4.95
C ILE A 86 11.20 7.63 4.14
N PHE A 87 11.28 6.39 3.67
CA PHE A 87 12.44 5.89 2.94
C PHE A 87 12.61 6.55 1.57
N ARG A 88 11.53 6.97 0.90
CA ARG A 88 11.64 7.80 -0.32
C ARG A 88 12.22 9.18 -0.03
N ILE A 89 11.79 9.83 1.04
CA ILE A 89 12.34 11.12 1.47
C ILE A 89 13.83 10.97 1.79
N VAL A 90 14.20 9.93 2.56
CA VAL A 90 15.60 9.63 2.87
C VAL A 90 16.39 9.37 1.58
N SER A 91 15.88 8.55 0.66
CA SER A 91 16.55 8.22 -0.60
C SER A 91 16.80 9.46 -1.47
N TRP A 92 15.85 10.39 -1.52
CA TRP A 92 16.02 11.67 -2.20
C TRP A 92 17.09 12.54 -1.51
N LEU A 93 17.08 12.63 -0.17
CA LEU A 93 18.01 13.46 0.59
C LEU A 93 19.46 12.92 0.61
N VAL A 94 19.65 11.60 0.67
CA VAL A 94 20.96 11.01 0.99
C VAL A 94 21.51 10.06 -0.08
N HIS A 95 20.70 9.59 -1.03
CA HIS A 95 21.11 8.62 -2.06
C HIS A 95 20.98 9.16 -3.50
N GLY A 96 20.67 10.45 -3.69
CA GLY A 96 20.58 11.07 -5.02
C GLY A 96 19.41 10.56 -5.88
N ALA A 97 18.39 9.95 -5.25
CA ALA A 97 17.20 9.51 -5.96
C ALA A 97 16.33 10.70 -6.38
N ALA A 98 15.50 10.53 -7.41
CA ALA A 98 14.49 11.53 -7.76
C ALA A 98 13.39 11.61 -6.68
N LEU A 99 12.86 12.81 -6.42
CA LEU A 99 11.75 12.98 -5.49
C LEU A 99 10.46 12.39 -6.08
N ALA A 100 10.02 11.26 -5.52
CA ALA A 100 8.80 10.58 -5.93
C ALA A 100 7.54 11.17 -5.23
N GLY A 101 7.31 12.48 -5.44
CA GLY A 101 6.28 13.25 -4.72
C GLY A 101 4.86 12.70 -4.84
N SER A 102 4.48 12.20 -6.03
CA SER A 102 3.16 11.57 -6.26
C SER A 102 2.97 10.30 -5.43
N MET A 103 4.01 9.46 -5.32
CA MET A 103 3.96 8.23 -4.52
C MET A 103 3.88 8.55 -3.03
N ILE A 104 4.72 9.49 -2.55
CA ILE A 104 4.71 9.94 -1.16
C ILE A 104 3.32 10.47 -0.78
N ALA A 105 2.69 11.25 -1.66
CA ALA A 105 1.34 11.75 -1.42
C ALA A 105 0.32 10.61 -1.27
N VAL A 106 0.33 9.61 -2.16
CA VAL A 106 -0.55 8.44 -2.05
C VAL A 106 -0.31 7.70 -0.72
N GLU A 107 0.93 7.50 -0.33
CA GLU A 107 1.29 6.77 0.90
C GLU A 107 0.78 7.48 2.15
N VAL A 108 0.98 8.79 2.24
CA VAL A 108 0.50 9.61 3.37
C VAL A 108 -1.03 9.65 3.40
N ILE A 109 -1.68 9.89 2.26
CA ILE A 109 -3.15 9.98 2.17
C ILE A 109 -3.80 8.65 2.54
N VAL A 110 -3.31 7.53 1.99
CA VAL A 110 -3.86 6.21 2.29
C VAL A 110 -3.58 5.84 3.74
N THR A 111 -2.38 6.10 4.27
CA THR A 111 -2.08 5.87 5.70
C THR A 111 -3.04 6.63 6.62
N ALA A 112 -3.27 7.92 6.34
CA ALA A 112 -4.23 8.72 7.11
C ALA A 112 -5.66 8.18 7.00
N LEU A 113 -6.09 7.76 5.80
CA LEU A 113 -7.39 7.11 5.59
C LEU A 113 -7.52 5.82 6.42
N LEU A 114 -6.50 4.96 6.42
CA LEU A 114 -6.51 3.72 7.21
C LEU A 114 -6.56 4.03 8.70
N TYR A 115 -5.81 5.03 9.18
CA TYR A 115 -5.86 5.48 10.57
C TYR A 115 -7.25 5.94 10.98
N VAL A 116 -7.87 6.83 10.18
CA VAL A 116 -9.26 7.28 10.39
C VAL A 116 -10.24 6.10 10.37
N SER A 117 -9.97 5.08 9.54
CA SER A 117 -10.78 3.85 9.48
C SER A 117 -10.68 3.03 10.77
N THR A 118 -9.50 2.94 11.40
CA THR A 118 -9.37 2.25 12.69
C THR A 118 -10.22 2.90 13.78
N ILE A 119 -10.26 4.24 13.80
CA ILE A 119 -11.06 5.00 14.76
C ILE A 119 -12.55 4.84 14.44
N ARG A 120 -12.98 5.16 13.22
CA ARG A 120 -14.42 5.33 12.91
C ARG A 120 -15.16 4.07 12.48
N LEU A 121 -14.45 3.05 11.96
CA LEU A 121 -15.08 1.80 11.52
C LEU A 121 -15.00 0.70 12.58
N CYS A 122 -13.91 0.63 13.34
CA CYS A 122 -13.65 -0.50 14.24
C CYS A 122 -14.09 -0.25 15.69
N GLU A 123 -14.50 0.96 16.06
CA GLU A 123 -14.97 1.31 17.41
C GLU A 123 -16.33 0.70 17.79
N LYS A 124 -17.12 0.25 16.80
CA LYS A 124 -18.47 -0.30 17.03
C LYS A 124 -18.53 -1.78 17.44
N ARG A 125 -17.40 -2.48 17.49
CA ARG A 125 -17.34 -3.93 17.78
C ARG A 125 -16.77 -4.25 19.17
N SER A 126 -16.28 -3.25 19.90
CA SER A 126 -15.72 -3.41 21.25
C SER A 126 -16.77 -3.42 22.38
N GLU A 127 -18.04 -3.64 22.04
CA GLU A 127 -19.17 -3.88 22.95
C GLU A 127 -19.83 -5.21 22.58
#